data_AF-A0A3M1B5C1-F1
#
_entry.id   AF-A0A3M1B5C1-F1
#
_cell.length_a   1.000
_cell.length_b   1.000
_cell.length_c   1.000
_cell.angle_alpha   90.00
_cell.angle_beta   90.00
_cell.angle_gamma   90.00
#
_symmetry.space_group_name_H-M   'P 1'
#
loop_
_entity.id
_entity.type
_entity.pdbx_description
1 polymer ?
#
loop_
_entity_poly.entity_id
_entity_poly.type
_entity_poly.pdbx_seq_one_letter_code
_entity_poly.pdbx_strand_id
1 'polypeptide(L)'
;SPLSPHPLTPSQLQRIQKELNKFQNILTFLPQLLPTEYKPQLISIQNKLAKCQNILKNPSPSLAKNLGYFQFVIYQNIQQALHQLSTLSRLRPIGPQQLPRSIQDQFISHSKRYFAVYAYPRKSVLNRENIEEVLKAMRNTTEKSTGLMIMVYHFIYIGLQDFPLVTAVVILTVLILLLIDFQSLGYTLLALLPIGFAAVIALGIVGATGLVVSVLTFVAFPLIFGIGIDDGVHVIHRFRETAQKNVAKAIAQTGKSIFFTSLTTMASFGVLILTEHHGFIGMGVLITLGIGLCFIASVSVLPAMLVIAQRWGWIQR
;
A
#
# COMPACT_ATOMS: atom_id res chain seq x y z
N SER A 1 -22.43 -55.05 -20.04
CA SER A 1 -23.50 -55.28 -19.06
C SER A 1 -22.97 -55.01 -17.67
N PRO A 2 -23.48 -54.01 -16.95
CA PRO A 2 -22.76 -53.47 -15.80
C PRO A 2 -22.81 -54.49 -14.66
N LEU A 3 -21.62 -54.82 -14.14
CA LEU A 3 -21.39 -55.72 -13.02
C LEU A 3 -22.31 -55.30 -11.86
N SER A 4 -23.44 -55.97 -11.71
CA SER A 4 -24.25 -55.84 -10.50
C SER A 4 -23.47 -56.54 -9.39
N PRO A 5 -23.60 -56.13 -8.11
CA PRO A 5 -22.98 -56.85 -7.00
C PRO A 5 -23.62 -58.24 -6.89
N HIS A 6 -23.11 -59.17 -7.68
CA HIS A 6 -23.51 -60.55 -7.63
C HIS A 6 -22.72 -61.23 -6.52
N PRO A 7 -23.39 -62.05 -5.68
CA PRO A 7 -22.67 -62.88 -4.74
C PRO A 7 -21.67 -63.74 -5.51
N LEU A 8 -20.46 -63.87 -4.96
CA LEU A 8 -19.41 -64.69 -5.58
C LEU A 8 -19.95 -66.09 -5.86
N THR A 9 -19.72 -66.58 -7.09
CA THR A 9 -20.12 -67.94 -7.45
C THR A 9 -19.32 -68.97 -6.63
N PRO A 10 -19.86 -70.19 -6.40
CA PRO A 10 -19.14 -71.25 -5.68
C PRO A 10 -17.75 -71.53 -6.26
N SER A 11 -17.60 -71.44 -7.60
CA SER A 11 -16.32 -71.61 -8.28
C SER A 11 -15.28 -70.52 -7.93
N GLN A 12 -15.73 -69.27 -7.76
CA GLN A 12 -14.87 -68.14 -7.38
C GLN A 12 -14.46 -68.24 -5.91
N LEU A 13 -15.37 -68.65 -5.03
CA LEU A 13 -15.05 -68.92 -3.62
C LEU A 13 -14.04 -70.08 -3.48
N GLN A 14 -14.21 -71.17 -4.25
CA GLN A 14 -13.23 -72.26 -4.29
C GLN A 14 -11.87 -71.81 -4.81
N ARG A 15 -11.82 -70.91 -5.80
CA ARG A 15 -10.56 -70.36 -6.31
C ARG A 15 -9.86 -69.50 -5.25
N ILE A 16 -10.60 -68.67 -4.52
CA ILE A 16 -10.06 -67.87 -3.40
C ILE A 16 -9.56 -68.78 -2.28
N GLN A 17 -10.31 -69.83 -1.92
CA GLN A 17 -9.85 -70.83 -0.95
C GLN A 17 -8.57 -71.53 -1.41
N LYS A 18 -8.45 -71.87 -2.70
CA LYS A 18 -7.26 -72.51 -3.26
C LYS A 18 -6.02 -71.61 -3.17
N GLU A 19 -6.16 -70.32 -3.48
CA GLU A 19 -5.04 -69.37 -3.37
C GLU A 19 -4.70 -69.03 -1.91
N LEU A 20 -5.70 -68.94 -1.02
CA LEU A 20 -5.46 -68.80 0.42
C LEU A 20 -4.73 -70.02 1.01
N ASN A 21 -5.04 -71.23 0.54
CA ASN A 21 -4.32 -72.44 0.95
C ASN A 21 -2.86 -72.43 0.47
N LYS A 22 -2.60 -72.00 -0.77
CA LYS A 22 -1.21 -71.83 -1.24
C LYS A 22 -0.46 -70.81 -0.41
N PHE A 23 -1.07 -69.66 -0.11
CA PHE A 23 -0.45 -68.61 0.69
C PHE A 23 -0.18 -69.07 2.12
N GLN A 24 -1.11 -69.81 2.72
CA GLN A 24 -0.94 -70.39 4.05
C GLN A 24 0.19 -71.42 4.06
N ASN A 25 0.29 -72.28 3.04
CA ASN A 25 1.40 -73.22 2.90
C ASN A 25 2.76 -72.51 2.81
N ILE A 26 2.85 -71.40 2.06
CA ILE A 26 4.07 -70.59 1.97
C ILE A 26 4.42 -69.97 3.34
N LEU A 27 3.42 -69.46 4.06
CA LEU A 27 3.60 -68.90 5.40
C LEU A 27 4.04 -69.92 6.45
N THR A 28 3.84 -71.22 6.23
CA THR A 28 4.34 -72.27 7.12
C THR A 28 5.86 -72.45 7.01
N PHE A 29 6.46 -72.11 5.86
CA PHE A 29 7.91 -72.23 5.63
C PHE A 29 8.70 -70.98 6.03
N LEU A 30 8.05 -69.81 6.05
CA LEU A 30 8.67 -68.53 6.39
C LEU A 30 9.28 -68.41 7.82
N PRO A 31 8.79 -69.07 8.89
CA PRO A 31 9.38 -68.97 10.23
C PRO A 31 10.83 -69.45 10.32
N GLN A 32 11.28 -70.29 9.38
CA GLN A 32 12.65 -70.80 9.31
C GLN A 32 13.63 -69.82 8.65
N LEU A 33 13.12 -68.83 7.91
CA LEU A 33 13.90 -67.87 7.12
C LEU A 33 13.91 -66.45 7.74
N LEU A 34 13.09 -66.17 8.75
CA LEU A 34 12.86 -64.83 9.29
C LEU A 34 13.44 -64.64 10.72
N PRO A 35 14.01 -63.46 11.03
CA PRO A 35 14.51 -63.10 12.37
C PRO A 35 13.43 -63.19 13.46
N THR A 36 13.85 -63.47 14.70
CA THR A 36 12.97 -63.72 15.87
C THR A 36 12.02 -62.58 16.20
N GLU A 37 12.37 -61.35 15.85
CA GLU A 37 11.60 -60.12 16.12
C GLU A 37 10.24 -60.08 15.37
N TYR A 38 10.15 -60.70 14.19
CA TYR A 38 8.95 -60.68 13.34
C TYR A 38 8.02 -61.88 13.54
N LYS A 39 8.44 -62.87 14.34
CA LYS A 39 7.64 -64.07 14.65
C LYS A 39 6.23 -63.77 15.21
N PRO A 40 6.02 -62.85 16.17
CA PRO A 40 4.68 -62.60 16.71
C PRO A 40 3.71 -62.00 15.67
N GLN A 41 4.21 -61.18 14.74
CA GLN A 41 3.41 -60.63 13.65
C GLN A 41 3.03 -61.73 12.65
N LEU A 42 3.96 -62.66 12.36
CA LEU A 42 3.72 -63.78 11.47
C LEU A 42 2.66 -64.74 12.04
N ILE A 43 2.70 -65.01 13.35
CA ILE A 43 1.68 -65.80 14.06
C ILE A 43 0.31 -65.09 14.02
N SER A 44 0.28 -63.77 14.22
CA SER A 44 -0.97 -62.98 14.11
C SER A 44 -1.59 -63.09 12.71
N ILE A 45 -0.76 -63.03 11.67
CA ILE A 45 -1.19 -63.16 10.27
C ILE A 45 -1.70 -64.58 10.00
N GLN A 46 -0.98 -65.62 10.43
CA GLN A 46 -1.43 -67.01 10.31
C GLN A 46 -2.77 -67.24 11.02
N ASN A 47 -2.95 -66.69 12.22
CA ASN A 47 -4.20 -66.80 12.97
C ASN A 47 -5.36 -66.08 12.28
N LYS A 48 -5.13 -64.87 11.74
CA LYS A 48 -6.15 -64.13 10.98
C LYS A 48 -6.51 -64.85 9.67
N LEU A 49 -5.52 -65.41 8.97
CA LEU A 49 -5.75 -66.23 7.77
C LEU A 49 -6.54 -67.49 8.07
N ALA A 50 -6.18 -68.23 9.13
CA ALA A 50 -6.92 -69.42 9.56
C ALA A 50 -8.39 -69.07 9.91
N LYS A 51 -8.61 -67.91 10.54
CA LYS A 51 -9.96 -67.39 10.81
C LYS A 51 -10.73 -67.08 9.52
N CYS A 52 -10.09 -66.43 8.54
CA CYS A 52 -10.68 -66.19 7.22
C CYS A 52 -11.00 -67.49 6.47
N GLN A 53 -10.12 -68.50 6.53
CA GLN A 53 -10.35 -69.80 5.91
C GLN A 53 -11.55 -70.52 6.54
N ASN A 54 -11.66 -70.52 7.87
CA ASN A 54 -12.79 -71.14 8.56
C ASN A 54 -14.12 -70.44 8.22
N ILE A 55 -14.12 -69.11 8.11
CA ILE A 55 -15.29 -68.33 7.67
C ILE A 55 -15.66 -68.65 6.21
N LEU A 56 -14.68 -68.94 5.35
CA LEU A 56 -14.89 -69.30 3.95
C LEU A 56 -15.32 -70.75 3.73
N LYS A 57 -15.06 -71.69 4.66
CA LYS A 57 -15.43 -73.11 4.52
C LYS A 57 -16.94 -73.33 4.55
N ASN A 58 -17.67 -72.57 5.37
CA ASN A 58 -19.13 -72.53 5.42
C ASN A 58 -19.60 -71.09 5.16
N PRO A 59 -19.62 -70.63 3.90
CA PRO A 59 -19.94 -69.25 3.59
C PRO A 59 -21.42 -68.99 3.91
N SER A 60 -21.71 -68.10 4.85
CA SER A 60 -23.08 -67.61 5.00
C SER A 60 -23.49 -66.88 3.70
N PRO A 61 -24.78 -66.94 3.29
CA PRO A 61 -25.25 -66.23 2.10
C PRO A 61 -24.92 -64.72 2.12
N SER A 62 -24.81 -64.12 3.31
CA SER A 62 -24.41 -62.73 3.52
C SER A 62 -22.92 -62.46 3.24
N LEU A 63 -22.02 -63.41 3.52
CA LEU A 63 -20.58 -63.24 3.32
C LEU A 63 -20.21 -63.18 1.83
N ALA A 64 -20.78 -64.09 1.03
CA ALA A 64 -20.55 -64.11 -0.42
C ALA A 64 -21.04 -62.84 -1.12
N LYS A 65 -22.15 -62.26 -0.62
CA LYS A 65 -22.69 -60.98 -1.08
C LYS A 65 -21.80 -59.80 -0.69
N ASN A 66 -21.34 -59.74 0.56
CA ASN A 66 -20.46 -58.67 1.03
C ASN A 66 -19.08 -58.68 0.35
N LEU A 67 -18.52 -59.86 0.09
CA LEU A 67 -17.27 -59.99 -0.66
C LEU A 67 -17.42 -59.62 -2.14
N GLY A 68 -18.54 -60.00 -2.77
CA GLY A 68 -18.87 -59.54 -4.12
C GLY A 68 -19.02 -58.02 -4.20
N TYR A 69 -19.65 -57.41 -3.20
CA TYR A 69 -19.76 -55.95 -3.09
C TYR A 69 -18.39 -55.28 -2.90
N PHE A 70 -17.54 -55.82 -2.04
CA PHE A 70 -16.19 -55.31 -1.82
C PHE A 70 -15.32 -55.39 -3.08
N GLN A 71 -15.35 -56.52 -3.81
CA GLN A 71 -14.64 -56.68 -5.08
C GLN A 71 -15.13 -55.66 -6.11
N PHE A 72 -16.44 -55.43 -6.20
CA PHE A 72 -17.02 -54.45 -7.12
C PHE A 72 -16.53 -53.03 -6.81
N VAL A 73 -16.58 -52.61 -5.54
CA VAL A 73 -16.14 -51.27 -5.10
C VAL A 73 -14.65 -51.05 -5.36
N ILE A 74 -13.79 -52.02 -5.02
CA ILE A 74 -12.35 -51.90 -5.26
C ILE A 74 -12.04 -51.83 -6.76
N TYR A 75 -12.67 -52.67 -7.57
CA TYR A 75 -12.40 -52.70 -9.01
C TYR A 75 -12.77 -51.37 -9.67
N GLN A 76 -13.92 -50.79 -9.33
CA GLN A 76 -14.32 -49.47 -9.84
C GLN A 76 -13.37 -48.37 -9.40
N ASN A 77 -13.00 -48.35 -8.12
CA ASN A 77 -12.13 -47.31 -7.57
C ASN A 77 -10.71 -47.37 -8.18
N ILE A 78 -10.17 -48.57 -8.37
CA ILE A 78 -8.85 -48.76 -9.01
C ILE A 78 -8.90 -48.32 -10.48
N GLN A 79 -9.95 -48.68 -11.22
CA GLN A 79 -10.13 -48.26 -12.60
C GLN A 79 -10.19 -46.73 -12.73
N GLN A 80 -10.95 -46.06 -11.87
CA GLN A 80 -11.00 -44.60 -11.83
C GLN A 80 -9.65 -43.97 -11.48
N ALA A 81 -8.96 -44.50 -10.46
CA ALA A 81 -7.66 -44.00 -10.05
C ALA A 81 -6.61 -44.14 -11.17
N LEU A 82 -6.58 -45.30 -11.85
CA LEU A 82 -5.69 -45.53 -12.99
C LEU A 82 -6.03 -44.62 -14.18
N HIS A 83 -7.32 -44.38 -14.44
CA HIS A 83 -7.74 -43.43 -15.47
C HIS A 83 -7.26 -42.01 -15.15
N GLN A 84 -7.42 -41.54 -13.90
CA GLN A 84 -6.94 -40.23 -13.47
C GLN A 84 -5.41 -40.11 -13.57
N LEU A 85 -4.66 -41.13 -13.16
CA LEU A 85 -3.19 -41.15 -13.30
C LEU A 85 -2.76 -41.16 -14.77
N SER A 86 -3.51 -41.84 -15.65
CA SER A 86 -3.25 -41.82 -17.09
C SER A 86 -3.49 -40.42 -17.71
N THR A 87 -4.46 -39.66 -17.19
CA THR A 87 -4.69 -38.28 -17.62
C THR A 87 -3.60 -37.34 -17.11
N LEU A 88 -3.14 -37.52 -15.87
CA LEU A 88 -2.09 -36.70 -15.26
C LEU A 88 -0.72 -36.95 -15.91
N SER A 89 -0.39 -38.19 -16.25
CA SER A 89 0.88 -38.55 -16.93
C SER A 89 0.98 -38.03 -18.37
N ARG A 90 -0.12 -37.55 -18.96
CA ARG A 90 -0.15 -36.92 -20.30
C ARG A 90 -0.09 -35.40 -20.27
N LEU A 91 -0.11 -34.78 -19.09
CA LEU A 91 0.00 -33.33 -18.96
C LEU A 91 1.41 -32.89 -19.36
N ARG A 92 1.52 -32.26 -20.52
CA ARG A 92 2.75 -31.55 -20.94
C ARG A 92 2.78 -30.18 -20.27
N PRO A 93 3.98 -29.58 -20.06
CA PRO A 93 4.07 -28.21 -19.59
C PRO A 93 3.25 -27.29 -20.50
N ILE A 94 2.38 -26.48 -19.90
CA ILE A 94 1.55 -25.52 -20.65
C ILE A 94 2.47 -24.47 -21.24
N GLY A 95 2.51 -24.39 -22.58
CA GLY A 95 3.32 -23.40 -23.29
C GLY A 95 2.63 -22.03 -23.35
N PRO A 96 3.38 -20.92 -23.56
CA PRO A 96 2.81 -19.57 -23.63
C PRO A 96 1.74 -19.41 -24.72
N GLN A 97 1.85 -20.18 -25.80
CA GLN A 97 0.95 -20.17 -26.95
C GLN A 97 -0.40 -20.85 -26.66
N GLN A 98 -0.46 -21.70 -25.63
CA GLN A 98 -1.65 -22.44 -25.22
C GLN A 98 -2.49 -21.67 -24.19
N LEU A 99 -1.99 -20.52 -23.71
CA LEU A 99 -2.73 -19.66 -22.79
C LEU A 99 -3.90 -18.98 -23.53
N PRO A 100 -5.03 -18.70 -22.84
CA PRO A 100 -6.09 -17.85 -23.38
C PRO A 100 -5.55 -16.49 -23.84
N ARG A 101 -6.13 -15.93 -24.92
CA ARG A 101 -5.71 -14.62 -25.46
C ARG A 101 -5.74 -13.51 -24.40
N SER A 102 -6.73 -13.55 -23.50
CA SER A 102 -6.87 -12.60 -22.39
C SER A 102 -5.65 -12.56 -21.46
N ILE A 103 -4.93 -13.68 -21.30
CA ILE A 103 -3.69 -13.73 -20.52
C ILE A 103 -2.52 -13.30 -21.40
N GLN A 104 -2.45 -13.75 -22.64
CA GLN A 104 -1.36 -13.37 -23.54
C GLN A 104 -1.29 -11.85 -23.73
N ASP A 105 -2.43 -11.18 -23.90
CA ASP A 105 -2.50 -9.73 -24.12
C ASP A 105 -2.06 -8.90 -22.90
N GLN A 106 -2.08 -9.47 -21.69
CA GLN A 106 -1.60 -8.80 -20.47
C GLN A 106 -0.07 -8.85 -20.32
N PHE A 107 0.57 -9.90 -20.84
CA PHE A 107 2.00 -10.15 -20.61
C PHE A 107 2.86 -10.05 -21.88
N ILE A 108 2.27 -10.08 -23.08
CA ILE A 108 2.98 -10.11 -24.35
C ILE A 108 2.48 -8.95 -25.21
N SER A 109 3.41 -8.11 -25.68
CA SER A 109 3.09 -7.03 -26.62
C SER A 109 2.46 -7.59 -27.91
N HIS A 110 1.55 -6.83 -28.55
CA HIS A 110 1.01 -7.17 -29.88
C HIS A 110 2.11 -7.44 -30.93
N SER A 111 3.26 -6.76 -30.81
CA SER A 111 4.44 -6.97 -31.67
C SER A 111 5.23 -8.25 -31.36
N LYS A 112 4.88 -8.96 -30.29
CA LYS A 112 5.60 -10.13 -29.71
C LYS A 112 7.08 -9.88 -29.38
N ARG A 113 7.49 -8.62 -29.32
CA ARG A 113 8.88 -8.20 -29.07
C ARG A 113 9.17 -7.91 -27.59
N TYR A 114 8.14 -7.63 -26.81
CA TYR A 114 8.26 -7.24 -25.40
C TYR A 114 7.36 -8.10 -24.52
N PHE A 115 7.87 -8.41 -23.33
CA PHE A 115 7.14 -9.10 -22.27
C PHE A 115 7.00 -8.16 -21.08
N ALA A 116 5.80 -8.09 -20.50
CA ALA A 116 5.58 -7.40 -19.24
C ALA A 116 5.96 -8.34 -18.09
N VAL A 117 6.90 -7.89 -17.25
CA VAL A 117 7.31 -8.62 -16.04
C VAL A 117 6.93 -7.77 -14.84
N TYR A 118 6.11 -8.32 -13.96
CA TYR A 118 5.68 -7.66 -12.74
C TYR A 118 6.59 -8.09 -11.59
N ALA A 119 7.35 -7.12 -11.06
CA ALA A 119 8.16 -7.31 -9.88
C ALA A 119 7.41 -6.76 -8.66
N TYR A 120 7.23 -7.59 -7.64
CA TYR A 120 6.62 -7.20 -6.38
C TYR A 120 7.71 -7.08 -5.30
N PRO A 121 7.81 -5.94 -4.62
CA PRO A 121 8.82 -5.75 -3.58
C PRO A 121 8.51 -6.68 -2.40
N ARG A 122 9.56 -7.35 -1.89
CA ARG A 122 9.43 -8.24 -0.72
C ARG A 122 9.22 -7.46 0.58
N LYS A 123 9.73 -6.23 0.65
CA LYS A 123 9.61 -5.32 1.80
C LYS A 123 8.51 -4.28 1.54
N SER A 124 7.93 -3.76 2.63
CA SER A 124 6.96 -2.66 2.54
C SER A 124 7.59 -1.43 1.90
N VAL A 125 6.94 -0.90 0.87
CA VAL A 125 7.29 0.34 0.16
C VAL A 125 6.79 1.58 0.88
N LEU A 126 6.28 1.48 2.11
CA LEU A 126 5.94 2.64 2.92
C LEU A 126 7.17 3.30 3.55
N ASN A 127 8.30 2.58 3.63
CA ASN A 127 9.56 3.10 4.16
C ASN A 127 10.43 3.63 3.02
N ARG A 128 10.94 4.85 3.19
CA ARG A 128 11.78 5.54 2.19
C ARG A 128 12.98 4.70 1.74
N GLU A 129 13.69 4.10 2.69
CA GLU A 129 14.88 3.27 2.40
C GLU A 129 14.56 2.07 1.51
N ASN A 130 13.44 1.39 1.77
CA ASN A 130 13.02 0.22 0.99
C ASN A 130 12.66 0.59 -0.44
N ILE A 131 12.04 1.76 -0.65
CA ILE A 131 11.70 2.21 -2.00
C ILE A 131 12.97 2.54 -2.81
N GLU A 132 13.94 3.22 -2.20
CA GLU A 132 15.20 3.55 -2.86
C GLU A 132 15.98 2.29 -3.27
N GLU A 133 16.00 1.27 -2.41
CA GLU A 133 16.61 -0.04 -2.71
C GLU A 133 15.91 -0.71 -3.91
N VAL A 134 14.57 -0.76 -3.90
CA VAL A 134 13.77 -1.35 -4.99
C VAL A 134 13.97 -0.60 -6.31
N LEU A 135 13.99 0.74 -6.28
CA LEU A 135 14.17 1.55 -7.48
C LEU A 135 15.57 1.43 -8.07
N LYS A 136 16.62 1.33 -7.23
CA LYS A 136 17.97 1.05 -7.68
C LYS A 136 18.04 -0.32 -8.36
N ALA A 137 17.45 -1.36 -7.76
CA ALA A 137 17.40 -2.70 -8.35
C ALA A 137 16.67 -2.73 -9.70
N MET A 138 15.54 -2.02 -9.80
CA MET A 138 14.76 -1.93 -11.03
C MET A 138 15.50 -1.16 -12.14
N ARG A 139 16.09 0.00 -11.82
CA ARG A 139 16.89 0.79 -12.77
C ARG A 139 18.11 0.04 -13.29
N ASN A 140 18.79 -0.72 -12.44
CA ASN A 140 19.94 -1.53 -12.84
C ASN A 140 19.55 -2.70 -13.75
N THR A 141 18.31 -3.19 -13.63
CA THR A 141 17.82 -4.31 -14.46
C THR A 141 17.38 -3.81 -15.84
N THR A 142 16.61 -2.72 -15.90
CA THR A 142 16.12 -2.15 -17.17
C THR A 142 15.71 -0.69 -16.99
N GLU A 143 16.15 0.16 -17.92
CA GLU A 143 15.84 1.60 -17.94
C GLU A 143 14.34 1.88 -18.12
N LYS A 144 13.61 1.00 -18.81
CA LYS A 144 12.16 1.10 -19.08
C LYS A 144 11.26 0.62 -17.93
N SER A 145 11.79 0.49 -16.72
CA SER A 145 11.01 0.08 -15.54
C SER A 145 9.96 1.13 -15.19
N THR A 146 8.69 0.74 -15.16
CA THR A 146 7.56 1.62 -14.81
C THR A 146 6.55 0.90 -13.93
N GLY A 147 5.55 1.62 -13.42
CA GLY A 147 4.47 1.08 -12.60
C GLY A 147 4.02 2.06 -11.53
N LEU A 148 2.88 1.77 -10.89
CA LEU A 148 2.26 2.64 -9.90
C LEU A 148 3.23 3.02 -8.78
N MET A 149 3.99 2.07 -8.25
CA MET A 149 4.91 2.32 -7.13
C MET A 149 6.06 3.27 -7.52
N ILE A 150 6.57 3.16 -8.75
CA ILE A 150 7.63 4.04 -9.26
C ILE A 150 7.08 5.46 -9.45
N MET A 151 5.86 5.57 -10.01
CA MET A 151 5.20 6.86 -10.21
C MET A 151 4.88 7.57 -8.89
N VAL A 152 4.31 6.87 -7.91
CA VAL A 152 4.00 7.43 -6.59
C VAL A 152 5.27 7.89 -5.89
N TYR A 153 6.36 7.12 -5.97
CA TYR A 153 7.64 7.54 -5.43
C TYR A 153 8.17 8.81 -6.11
N HIS A 154 8.19 8.85 -7.45
CA HIS A 154 8.67 10.04 -8.17
C HIS A 154 7.82 11.26 -7.83
N PHE A 155 6.50 11.12 -7.74
CA PHE A 155 5.62 12.21 -7.34
C PHE A 155 5.95 12.77 -5.95
N ILE A 156 6.15 11.90 -4.95
CA ILE A 156 6.52 12.32 -3.60
C ILE A 156 7.94 12.90 -3.57
N TYR A 157 8.90 12.19 -4.16
CA TYR A 157 10.32 12.57 -4.10
C TYR A 157 10.61 13.87 -4.83
N ILE A 158 10.14 14.01 -6.07
CA ILE A 158 10.30 15.23 -6.87
C ILE A 158 9.58 16.39 -6.18
N GLY A 159 8.35 16.17 -5.71
CA GLY A 159 7.60 17.19 -4.98
C GLY A 159 8.33 17.71 -3.73
N LEU A 160 8.96 16.82 -2.95
CA LEU A 160 9.74 17.20 -1.77
C LEU A 160 11.09 17.84 -2.13
N GLN A 161 11.73 17.40 -3.21
CA GLN A 161 13.02 17.91 -3.66
C GLN A 161 12.91 19.33 -4.23
N ASP A 162 11.85 19.62 -4.98
CA ASP A 162 11.66 20.92 -5.62
C ASP A 162 11.11 21.98 -4.66
N PHE A 163 10.56 21.55 -3.51
CA PHE A 163 9.94 22.44 -2.52
C PHE A 163 10.84 23.61 -2.07
N PRO A 164 12.12 23.42 -1.71
CA PRO A 164 13.00 24.53 -1.33
C PRO A 164 13.22 25.53 -2.46
N LEU A 165 13.35 25.04 -3.70
CA LEU A 165 13.53 25.89 -4.87
C LEU A 165 12.27 26.72 -5.15
N VAL A 166 11.09 26.09 -5.16
CA VAL A 166 9.81 26.77 -5.35
C VAL A 166 9.59 27.83 -4.27
N THR A 167 9.84 27.49 -3.01
CA THR A 167 9.68 28.41 -1.89
C THR A 167 10.67 29.59 -1.99
N ALA A 168 11.93 29.32 -2.35
CA ALA A 168 12.93 30.36 -2.55
C ALA A 168 12.56 31.30 -3.71
N VAL A 169 12.07 30.76 -4.83
CA VAL A 169 11.60 31.55 -5.96
C VAL A 169 10.41 32.43 -5.56
N VAL A 170 9.44 31.91 -4.81
CA VAL A 170 8.31 32.69 -4.31
C VAL A 170 8.78 33.81 -3.39
N ILE A 171 9.60 33.52 -2.39
CA ILE A 171 10.12 34.53 -1.45
C ILE A 171 10.91 35.60 -2.19
N LEU A 172 11.78 35.21 -3.13
CA LEU A 172 12.58 36.15 -3.91
C LEU A 172 11.71 37.02 -4.80
N THR A 173 10.71 36.43 -5.46
CA THR A 173 9.76 37.17 -6.32
C THR A 173 8.98 38.19 -5.49
N VAL A 174 8.44 37.76 -4.35
CA VAL A 174 7.70 38.63 -3.43
C VAL A 174 8.60 39.75 -2.89
N LEU A 175 9.83 39.45 -2.50
CA LEU A 175 10.81 40.45 -2.04
C LEU A 175 11.09 41.50 -3.12
N ILE A 176 11.31 41.07 -4.37
CA ILE A 176 11.55 41.97 -5.50
C ILE A 176 10.33 42.86 -5.77
N LEU A 177 9.12 42.27 -5.80
CA LEU A 177 7.89 43.02 -6.03
C LEU A 177 7.67 44.09 -4.95
N LEU A 178 7.85 43.74 -3.68
CA LEU A 178 7.72 44.70 -2.58
C LEU A 178 8.82 45.77 -2.60
N LEU A 179 10.04 45.42 -3.00
CA LEU A 179 11.12 46.39 -3.14
C LEU A 179 10.81 47.42 -4.23
N ILE A 180 10.19 46.98 -5.33
CA ILE A 180 9.73 47.86 -6.42
C ILE A 180 8.58 48.74 -5.94
N ASP A 181 7.60 48.17 -5.22
CA ASP A 181 6.41 48.89 -4.72
C ASP A 181 6.77 49.95 -3.68
N PHE A 182 7.51 49.55 -2.63
CA PHE A 182 7.85 50.45 -1.53
C PHE A 182 9.06 51.33 -1.81
N GLN A 183 9.92 50.96 -2.76
CA GLN A 183 11.20 51.64 -3.08
C GLN A 183 12.09 51.85 -1.84
N SER A 184 11.93 50.99 -0.84
CA SER A 184 12.60 51.12 0.46
C SER A 184 12.74 49.75 1.12
N LEU A 185 13.99 49.39 1.43
CA LEU A 185 14.29 48.14 2.14
C LEU A 185 13.64 48.08 3.52
N GLY A 186 13.53 49.21 4.23
CA GLY A 186 12.92 49.25 5.57
C GLY A 186 11.44 48.89 5.54
N TYR A 187 10.67 49.49 4.63
CA TYR A 187 9.26 49.16 4.45
C TYR A 187 9.05 47.73 3.92
N THR A 188 9.92 47.30 3.00
CA THR A 188 9.88 45.94 2.44
C THR A 188 10.07 44.88 3.53
N LEU A 189 11.08 45.04 4.39
CA LEU A 189 11.33 44.09 5.48
C LEU A 189 10.23 44.11 6.54
N LEU A 190 9.63 45.26 6.82
CA LEU A 190 8.46 45.33 7.71
C LEU A 190 7.24 44.65 7.11
N ALA A 191 7.00 44.77 5.80
CA ALA A 191 5.89 44.10 5.12
C ALA A 191 6.03 42.57 5.16
N LEU A 192 7.26 42.07 5.15
CA LEU A 192 7.57 40.64 5.29
C LEU A 192 7.48 40.14 6.74
N LEU A 193 7.36 41.03 7.73
CA LEU A 193 7.41 40.65 9.13
C LEU A 193 6.21 39.78 9.56
N PRO A 194 4.94 40.13 9.23
CA PRO A 194 3.80 39.30 9.61
C PRO A 194 3.89 37.87 9.07
N ILE A 195 4.30 37.73 7.81
CA ILE A 195 4.43 36.41 7.16
C ILE A 195 5.60 35.61 7.74
N GLY A 196 6.74 36.25 8.04
CA GLY A 196 7.86 35.60 8.73
C GLY A 196 7.46 35.10 10.12
N PHE A 197 6.73 35.93 10.88
CA PHE A 197 6.20 35.56 12.20
C PHE A 197 5.24 34.37 12.11
N ALA A 198 4.30 34.42 11.18
CA ALA A 198 3.36 33.33 10.95
C ALA A 198 4.07 32.03 10.52
N ALA A 199 5.09 32.11 9.66
CA ALA A 199 5.86 30.96 9.21
C ALA A 199 6.61 30.27 10.36
N VAL A 200 7.27 31.02 11.25
CA VAL A 200 7.98 30.46 12.41
C VAL A 200 7.02 29.72 13.34
N ILE A 201 5.87 30.32 13.66
CA ILE A 201 4.87 29.69 14.52
C ILE A 201 4.23 28.48 13.84
N ALA A 202 3.90 28.57 12.55
CA ALA A 202 3.32 27.47 11.79
C ALA A 202 4.27 26.26 11.74
N LEU A 203 5.56 26.48 11.49
CA LEU A 203 6.59 25.44 11.55
C LEU A 203 6.70 24.84 12.96
N GLY A 204 6.63 25.67 14.00
CA GLY A 204 6.60 25.21 15.39
C GLY A 204 5.40 24.32 15.70
N ILE A 205 4.21 24.68 15.22
CA ILE A 205 2.99 23.89 15.40
C ILE A 205 3.06 22.57 14.64
N VAL A 206 3.54 22.57 13.39
CA VAL A 206 3.74 21.34 12.62
C VAL A 206 4.73 20.41 13.34
N GLY A 207 5.85 20.95 13.83
CA GLY A 207 6.84 20.20 14.59
C GLY A 207 6.31 19.64 15.91
N ALA A 208 5.46 20.39 16.62
CA ALA A 208 4.90 19.97 17.91
C ALA A 208 3.74 18.98 17.79
N THR A 209 2.89 19.12 16.77
CA THR A 209 1.69 18.30 16.59
C THR A 209 1.95 17.01 15.84
N GLY A 210 3.10 16.88 15.17
CA GLY A 210 3.40 15.71 14.34
C GLY A 210 2.44 15.55 13.16
N LEU A 211 1.82 16.65 12.72
CA LEU A 211 0.91 16.68 11.57
C LEU A 211 1.57 15.97 10.38
N VAL A 212 0.91 14.91 9.87
CA VAL A 212 1.47 14.09 8.79
C VAL A 212 1.69 14.97 7.57
N VAL A 213 2.95 15.26 7.28
CA VAL A 213 3.31 16.18 6.21
C VAL A 213 3.22 15.43 4.88
N SER A 214 2.22 15.80 4.09
CA SER A 214 2.03 15.30 2.73
C SER A 214 2.59 16.30 1.71
N VAL A 215 2.73 15.88 0.45
CA VAL A 215 3.10 16.78 -0.66
C VAL A 215 2.16 17.99 -0.73
N LEU A 216 0.85 17.78 -0.52
CA LEU A 216 -0.15 18.85 -0.49
C LEU A 216 0.08 19.83 0.67
N THR A 217 0.43 19.31 1.84
CA THR A 217 0.78 20.13 3.01
C THR A 217 2.02 20.99 2.75
N PHE A 218 3.01 20.48 2.01
CA PHE A 218 4.19 21.27 1.62
C PHE A 218 3.84 22.41 0.67
N VAL A 219 2.97 22.19 -0.31
CA VAL A 219 2.52 23.24 -1.25
C VAL A 219 1.82 24.40 -0.53
N ALA A 220 1.26 24.18 0.66
CA ALA A 220 0.65 25.23 1.47
C ALA A 220 1.63 26.35 1.85
N PHE A 221 2.90 26.06 2.13
CA PHE A 221 3.86 27.09 2.58
C PHE A 221 4.06 28.22 1.56
N PRO A 222 4.49 27.96 0.31
CA PRO A 222 4.62 29.02 -0.70
C PRO A 222 3.30 29.74 -0.98
N LEU A 223 2.16 29.05 -0.85
CA LEU A 223 0.85 29.68 -0.98
C LEU A 223 0.58 30.69 0.15
N ILE A 224 0.91 30.34 1.39
CA ILE A 224 0.82 31.24 2.54
C ILE A 224 1.76 32.43 2.36
N PHE A 225 2.97 32.24 1.84
CA PHE A 225 3.88 33.35 1.53
C PHE A 225 3.30 34.33 0.50
N GLY A 226 2.64 33.82 -0.54
CA GLY A 226 2.03 34.65 -1.57
C GLY A 226 0.80 35.41 -1.07
N ILE A 227 -0.10 34.74 -0.34
CA ILE A 227 -1.39 35.31 0.08
C ILE A 227 -1.26 36.10 1.39
N GLY A 228 -0.51 35.59 2.37
CA GLY A 228 -0.43 36.15 3.72
C GLY A 228 0.36 37.45 3.83
N ILE A 229 1.07 37.86 2.77
CA ILE A 229 1.82 39.12 2.77
C ILE A 229 0.93 40.35 2.60
N ASP A 230 -0.27 40.18 2.02
CA ASP A 230 -1.18 41.28 1.67
C ASP A 230 -1.57 42.11 2.90
N ASP A 231 -1.85 41.45 4.03
CA ASP A 231 -2.22 42.12 5.28
C ASP A 231 -1.15 43.14 5.73
N GLY A 232 0.13 42.78 5.65
CA GLY A 232 1.25 43.65 5.99
C GLY A 232 1.40 44.82 5.00
N VAL A 233 1.18 44.55 3.71
CA VAL A 233 1.23 45.54 2.63
C VAL A 233 0.13 46.59 2.81
N HIS A 234 -1.11 46.18 3.08
CA HIS A 234 -2.24 47.08 3.32
C HIS A 234 -2.01 48.01 4.52
N VAL A 235 -1.47 47.47 5.61
CA VAL A 235 -1.13 48.28 6.80
C VAL A 235 -0.06 49.32 6.47
N ILE A 236 1.01 48.92 5.77
CA ILE A 236 2.12 49.83 5.45
C ILE A 236 1.70 50.91 4.45
N HIS A 237 0.92 50.58 3.42
CA HIS A 237 0.38 51.58 2.51
C HIS A 237 -0.46 52.61 3.25
N ARG A 238 -1.40 52.17 4.10
CA ARG A 238 -2.21 53.11 4.87
C ARG A 238 -1.38 53.95 5.84
N PHE A 239 -0.36 53.36 6.46
CA PHE A 239 0.57 54.08 7.31
C PHE A 239 1.32 55.18 6.56
N ARG A 240 1.74 54.93 5.31
CA ARG A 240 2.42 55.93 4.46
C ARG A 240 1.49 57.06 4.00
N GLU A 241 0.21 56.77 3.79
CA GLU A 241 -0.80 57.76 3.42
C GLU A 241 -1.28 58.62 4.61
N THR A 242 -1.12 58.12 5.84
CA THR A 242 -1.61 58.81 7.02
C THR A 242 -0.76 60.05 7.33
N ALA A 243 -1.40 61.20 7.55
CA ALA A 243 -0.73 62.41 8.00
C ALA A 243 0.12 62.14 9.25
N GLN A 244 1.39 62.56 9.22
CA GLN A 244 2.41 62.31 10.27
C GLN A 244 2.74 60.82 10.50
N LYS A 245 2.38 59.93 9.57
CA LYS A 245 2.64 58.49 9.66
C LYS A 245 2.17 57.92 11.01
N ASN A 246 0.91 58.21 11.35
CA ASN A 246 0.30 57.78 12.60
C ASN A 246 -0.18 56.31 12.51
N VAL A 247 0.53 55.41 13.19
CA VAL A 247 0.25 53.96 13.21
C VAL A 247 -1.17 53.66 13.71
N ALA A 248 -1.63 54.32 14.78
CA ALA A 248 -2.95 54.04 15.36
C ALA A 248 -4.08 54.38 14.39
N LYS A 249 -3.95 55.48 13.66
CA LYS A 249 -4.93 55.89 12.65
C LYS A 249 -4.91 54.94 11.43
N ALA A 250 -3.73 54.48 11.01
CA ALA A 250 -3.61 53.51 9.93
C ALA A 250 -4.33 52.18 10.26
N ILE A 251 -4.13 51.66 11.48
CA ILE A 251 -4.80 50.44 11.94
C ILE A 251 -6.30 50.63 12.12
N ALA A 252 -6.74 51.78 12.66
CA ALA A 252 -8.17 52.07 12.80
C ALA A 252 -8.91 52.11 11.44
N GLN A 253 -8.23 52.53 10.37
CA GLN A 253 -8.80 52.62 9.04
C GLN A 253 -8.76 51.30 8.26
N THR A 254 -7.65 50.57 8.33
CA THR A 254 -7.45 49.37 7.50
C THR A 254 -7.74 48.06 8.24
N GLY A 255 -7.67 48.05 9.58
CA GLY A 255 -7.78 46.82 10.38
C GLY A 255 -9.12 46.09 10.23
N LYS A 256 -10.23 46.81 10.06
CA LYS A 256 -11.54 46.18 9.78
C LYS A 256 -11.56 45.52 8.40
N SER A 257 -11.01 46.18 7.39
CA SER A 257 -10.95 45.63 6.04
C SER A 257 -10.10 44.36 6.01
N ILE A 258 -8.91 44.40 6.64
CA ILE A 258 -8.03 43.22 6.74
C ILE A 258 -8.73 42.09 7.50
N PHE A 259 -9.42 42.38 8.60
CA PHE A 259 -10.17 41.34 9.32
C PHE A 259 -11.15 40.57 8.41
N PHE A 260 -11.90 41.27 7.57
CA PHE A 260 -12.83 40.61 6.65
C PHE A 260 -12.12 39.88 5.50
N THR A 261 -11.03 40.41 4.95
CA THR A 261 -10.26 39.72 3.90
C THR A 261 -9.58 38.46 4.44
N SER A 262 -8.96 38.52 5.63
CA SER A 262 -8.36 37.35 6.26
C SER A 262 -9.44 36.33 6.63
N LEU A 263 -10.59 36.75 7.17
CA LEU A 263 -11.70 35.84 7.53
C LEU A 263 -12.28 35.12 6.31
N THR A 264 -12.52 35.83 5.21
CA THR A 264 -13.02 35.22 3.97
C THR A 264 -12.01 34.24 3.38
N THR A 265 -10.72 34.56 3.43
CA THR A 265 -9.66 33.67 2.95
C THR A 265 -9.51 32.43 3.84
N MET A 266 -9.56 32.62 5.16
CA MET A 266 -9.62 31.53 6.15
C MET A 266 -10.83 30.63 5.92
N ALA A 267 -12.01 31.18 5.63
CA ALA A 267 -13.19 30.39 5.31
C ALA A 267 -13.00 29.58 4.02
N SER A 268 -12.43 30.19 2.97
CA SER A 268 -12.16 29.53 1.69
C SER A 268 -11.24 28.32 1.84
N PHE A 269 -10.12 28.45 2.56
CA PHE A 269 -9.21 27.33 2.78
C PHE A 269 -9.68 26.39 3.91
N GLY A 270 -10.45 26.90 4.86
CA GLY A 270 -11.04 26.14 5.96
C GLY A 270 -12.00 25.05 5.48
N VAL A 271 -12.68 25.26 4.34
CA VAL A 271 -13.51 24.22 3.71
C VAL A 271 -12.71 22.94 3.40
N LEU A 272 -11.40 23.04 3.12
CA LEU A 272 -10.55 21.85 2.88
C LEU A 272 -10.44 20.93 4.09
N ILE A 273 -10.64 21.45 5.30
CA ILE A 273 -10.62 20.68 6.55
C ILE A 273 -11.78 19.69 6.61
N LEU A 274 -12.89 19.99 5.92
CA LEU A 274 -14.10 19.15 5.89
C LEU A 274 -13.98 17.97 4.91
N THR A 275 -12.87 17.85 4.19
CA THR A 275 -12.65 16.75 3.24
C THR A 275 -12.22 15.47 3.96
N GLU A 276 -12.45 14.30 3.36
CA GLU A 276 -11.99 13.01 3.90
C GLU A 276 -10.51 12.73 3.62
N HIS A 277 -9.88 13.50 2.73
CA HIS A 277 -8.54 13.23 2.26
C HIS A 277 -7.50 13.96 3.13
N HIS A 278 -6.72 13.19 3.92
CA HIS A 278 -5.75 13.72 4.88
C HIS A 278 -4.80 14.80 4.35
N GLY A 279 -4.36 14.70 3.10
CA GLY A 279 -3.49 15.71 2.49
C GLY A 279 -4.16 17.09 2.34
N PHE A 280 -5.47 17.12 2.03
CA PHE A 280 -6.24 18.37 1.94
C PHE A 280 -6.59 18.90 3.32
N ILE A 281 -6.90 18.03 4.29
CA ILE A 281 -7.11 18.43 5.69
C ILE A 281 -5.86 19.15 6.22
N GLY A 282 -4.68 18.56 6.08
CA GLY A 282 -3.42 19.14 6.55
C GLY A 282 -3.11 20.49 5.88
N MET A 283 -3.31 20.57 4.56
CA MET A 283 -3.18 21.81 3.80
C MET A 283 -4.16 22.89 4.29
N GLY A 284 -5.44 22.55 4.46
CA GLY A 284 -6.48 23.47 4.94
C GLY A 284 -6.21 24.01 6.34
N VAL A 285 -5.81 23.15 7.27
CA VAL A 285 -5.42 23.54 8.64
C VAL A 285 -4.24 24.51 8.58
N LEU A 286 -3.18 24.17 7.84
CA LEU A 286 -1.95 24.96 7.79
C LEU A 286 -2.18 26.35 7.17
N ILE A 287 -2.95 26.43 6.08
CA ILE A 287 -3.25 27.73 5.42
C ILE A 287 -4.15 28.58 6.31
N THR A 288 -5.22 28.01 6.84
CA THR A 288 -6.18 28.74 7.69
C THR A 288 -5.47 29.31 8.93
N LEU A 289 -4.63 28.49 9.56
CA LEU A 289 -3.82 28.91 10.70
C LEU A 289 -2.75 29.93 10.30
N GLY A 290 -2.06 29.72 9.18
CA GLY A 290 -1.04 30.64 8.67
C GLY A 290 -1.60 32.03 8.38
N ILE A 291 -2.76 32.11 7.73
CA ILE A 291 -3.44 33.39 7.45
C ILE A 291 -3.93 34.04 8.74
N GLY A 292 -4.52 33.28 9.66
CA GLY A 292 -4.93 33.80 10.96
C GLY A 292 -3.75 34.39 11.75
N LEU A 293 -2.58 33.75 11.70
CA LEU A 293 -1.36 34.27 12.30
C LEU A 293 -0.81 35.50 11.58
N CYS A 294 -0.89 35.56 10.24
CA CYS A 294 -0.52 36.74 9.46
C CYS A 294 -1.39 37.94 9.85
N PHE A 295 -2.70 37.73 9.99
CA PHE A 295 -3.64 38.76 10.45
C PHE A 295 -3.27 39.27 11.85
N ILE A 296 -3.09 38.35 12.81
CA ILE A 296 -2.72 38.71 14.19
C ILE A 296 -1.41 39.49 14.18
N ALA A 297 -0.40 39.03 13.46
CA ALA A 297 0.89 39.70 13.37
C ALA A 297 0.80 41.08 12.69
N SER A 298 -0.05 41.23 11.69
CA SER A 298 -0.25 42.50 10.97
C SER A 298 -0.97 43.56 11.80
N VAL A 299 -1.84 43.16 12.73
CA VAL A 299 -2.59 44.10 13.60
C VAL A 299 -1.88 44.33 14.94
N SER A 300 -0.99 43.44 15.37
CA SER A 300 -0.29 43.56 16.66
C SER A 300 1.21 43.82 16.51
N VAL A 301 1.96 42.89 15.91
CA VAL A 301 3.42 42.92 15.84
C VAL A 301 3.91 44.02 14.89
N LEU A 302 3.31 44.13 13.71
CA LEU A 302 3.71 45.11 12.69
C LEU A 302 3.55 46.56 13.18
N PRO A 303 2.42 46.98 13.82
CA PRO A 303 2.29 48.30 14.41
C PRO A 303 3.36 48.62 15.46
N ALA A 304 3.66 47.67 16.34
CA ALA A 304 4.71 47.84 17.34
C ALA A 304 6.07 48.05 16.69
N MET A 305 6.38 47.27 15.65
CA MET A 305 7.63 47.37 14.90
C MET A 305 7.73 48.65 14.06
N LEU A 306 6.60 49.15 13.52
CA LEU A 306 6.55 50.45 12.84
C LEU A 306 6.91 51.60 13.78
N VAL A 307 6.39 51.60 15.02
CA VAL A 307 6.72 52.62 16.03
C VAL A 307 8.21 52.57 16.39
N ILE A 308 8.77 51.37 16.57
CA ILE A 308 10.20 51.20 16.88
C ILE A 308 11.06 51.67 15.71
N ALA A 309 10.72 51.28 14.48
CA ALA A 309 11.47 51.65 13.28
C ALA A 309 11.44 53.17 13.03
N GLN A 310 10.32 53.85 13.31
CA GLN A 310 10.24 55.32 13.28
C GLN A 310 11.14 55.97 14.34
N ARG A 311 11.23 55.39 15.54
CA ARG A 311 12.08 55.92 16.63
C ARG A 311 13.57 55.76 16.34
N TRP A 312 13.96 54.66 15.70
CA TRP A 312 15.36 54.36 15.36
C TRP A 312 15.82 54.93 14.02
N GLY A 313 14.94 55.62 13.28
CA GLY A 313 15.29 56.28 12.01
C GLY A 313 15.54 55.31 10.85
N TRP A 314 15.15 54.05 10.97
CA TRP A 314 15.23 53.05 9.89
C TRP A 314 14.32 53.36 8.70
N ILE A 315 13.34 54.23 8.95
CA ILE A 315 12.32 54.63 8.01
C ILE A 315 12.20 56.14 8.12
N GLN A 316 12.31 56.83 6.98
CA GLN A 316 12.20 58.29 6.95
C GLN A 316 10.85 58.72 7.55
N ARG A 317 10.87 59.79 8.36
CA ARG A 317 9.67 60.39 8.96
C ARG A 317 8.71 60.94 7.92
#